data_AF-A0A7C1XGY9-F1
#
_entry.id   AF-A0A7C1XGY9-F1
#
_cell.length_a   1.000
_cell.length_b   1.000
_cell.length_c   1.000
_cell.angle_alpha   90.00
_cell.angle_beta   90.00
_cell.angle_gamma   90.00
#
_symmetry.space_group_name_H-M   'P 1'
#
loop_
_entity.id
_entity.type
_entity.pdbx_description
1 polymer ?
#
loop_
_entity_poly.entity_id
_entity_poly.type
_entity_poly.pdbx_seq_one_letter_code
_entity_poly.pdbx_strand_id
1 'polypeptide(L)'
;MATYKTPDVYVEEISLFPPSVAEVETAVPAFIGYTEKAEEFGPDDLRNVPTKVTSLLEYEALFGGAPPVNVKTVVIDENNVLSSQEMESSFYMYDSLRLFFKNGGGKCYIISIGSYEDDPAKADFETGLDALKKKDEPTIILFPDAVRLEDDLYDVQQKALAQCAKLMDRFAVLDLLESKESDAKFGWEKGIEEFRNKIGINNLKYGAAYTPWLKSSLGIKVRYRDVKGKITRGGNVVSLDALTDDDDVKAIITKLDNAVADVDRIGSDLSALRGTESSLKARYTVLLDQFKSSPSATGLKDLFEFIYDIADKVDDMAKDSNAVKGGELRDDIKDLISGSLKDSLKTLVAYDKGAESIWSGSFNAYSGYSFDADEWDGIFNGNSPDADSTIYTGTDETAKLKSAEPKITMIFEQVNAAFTQIVDSADNYEKTYENSLVSSHVVYKNLVTKLAGSLSALPPSGAIAGVYAMVDGSRGVWKAPANVSLSGVAGLTETIDSDEQKDLNVDTTAGKS
;
A
#
# COMPACT_ATOMS: atom_id res chain seq x y z
N MET A 1 -15.10 -40.64 38.76
CA MET A 1 -16.37 -40.82 39.49
C MET A 1 -16.08 -40.65 40.97
N ALA A 2 -16.81 -39.77 41.66
CA ALA A 2 -16.69 -39.64 43.11
C ALA A 2 -17.12 -40.96 43.79
N THR A 3 -16.40 -41.38 44.84
CA THR A 3 -16.68 -42.62 45.57
C THR A 3 -17.32 -42.28 46.91
N TYR A 4 -18.63 -42.52 47.04
CA TYR A 4 -19.40 -42.25 48.25
C TYR A 4 -19.25 -43.41 49.25
N LYS A 5 -18.85 -43.12 50.50
CA LYS A 5 -18.48 -44.14 51.51
C LYS A 5 -19.55 -44.38 52.59
N THR A 6 -20.69 -43.72 52.51
CA THR A 6 -21.79 -43.88 53.49
C THR A 6 -23.14 -43.97 52.76
N PRO A 7 -24.04 -44.89 53.17
CA PRO A 7 -25.36 -45.02 52.58
C PRO A 7 -26.24 -43.84 53.04
N ASP A 8 -26.31 -42.81 52.21
CA ASP A 8 -27.21 -41.66 52.33
C ASP A 8 -27.64 -41.21 50.92
N VAL A 9 -28.63 -40.32 50.82
CA VAL A 9 -29.11 -39.79 49.53
C VAL A 9 -28.23 -38.61 49.11
N TYR A 10 -27.52 -38.76 48.00
CA TYR A 10 -26.74 -37.67 47.38
C TYR A 10 -27.48 -37.11 46.18
N VAL A 11 -27.61 -35.79 46.11
CA VAL A 11 -28.11 -35.08 44.93
C VAL A 11 -26.91 -34.50 44.21
N GLU A 12 -26.60 -35.03 43.02
CA GLU A 12 -25.66 -34.40 42.10
C GLU A 12 -26.45 -33.53 41.11
N GLU A 13 -26.30 -32.21 41.20
CA GLU A 13 -26.75 -31.32 40.13
C GLU A 13 -25.81 -31.46 38.93
N ILE A 14 -26.25 -32.21 37.92
CA ILE A 14 -25.62 -32.18 36.61
C ILE A 14 -26.06 -30.86 35.97
N SER A 15 -25.14 -29.89 35.83
CA SER A 15 -25.41 -28.67 35.07
C SER A 15 -25.77 -29.05 33.64
N LEU A 16 -27.06 -28.94 33.31
CA LEU A 16 -27.63 -29.21 31.98
C LEU A 16 -27.59 -27.98 31.06
N PHE A 17 -26.93 -26.90 31.47
CA PHE A 17 -26.64 -25.84 30.54
C PHE A 17 -25.69 -26.41 29.49
N PRO A 18 -26.08 -26.50 28.20
CA PRO A 18 -25.10 -26.78 27.17
C PRO A 18 -23.96 -25.76 27.35
N PRO A 19 -22.69 -26.16 27.16
CA PRO A 19 -21.63 -25.16 27.11
C PRO A 19 -22.09 -24.11 26.10
N SER A 20 -22.12 -22.85 26.52
CA SER A 20 -22.24 -21.75 25.56
C SER A 20 -21.04 -21.92 24.63
N VAL A 21 -21.30 -22.46 23.44
CA VAL A 21 -20.31 -22.51 22.38
C VAL A 21 -20.09 -21.04 22.06
N ALA A 22 -18.92 -20.52 22.42
CA ALA A 22 -18.50 -19.23 21.91
C ALA A 22 -18.65 -19.32 20.38
N GLU A 23 -19.41 -18.40 19.80
CA GLU A 23 -19.64 -18.32 18.37
C GLU A 23 -18.28 -18.09 17.71
N VAL A 24 -17.67 -19.17 17.20
CA VAL A 24 -16.43 -19.07 16.44
C VAL A 24 -16.86 -18.60 15.07
N GLU A 25 -16.55 -17.35 14.74
CA GLU A 25 -16.80 -16.80 13.40
C GLU A 25 -16.26 -17.77 12.33
N THR A 26 -17.14 -18.27 11.47
CA THR A 26 -16.80 -19.27 10.44
C THR A 26 -16.62 -18.64 9.06
N ALA A 27 -17.05 -17.39 8.87
CA ALA A 27 -16.80 -16.58 7.69
C ALA A 27 -15.64 -15.61 7.93
N VAL A 28 -14.41 -16.06 7.64
CA VAL A 28 -13.18 -15.27 7.75
C VAL A 28 -12.60 -15.06 6.36
N PRO A 29 -12.80 -13.91 5.71
CA PRO A 29 -12.31 -13.68 4.37
C PRO A 29 -10.82 -13.40 4.32
N ALA A 30 -10.18 -13.81 3.22
CA ALA A 30 -8.85 -13.41 2.81
C ALA A 30 -8.97 -12.52 1.57
N PHE A 31 -8.57 -11.26 1.73
CA PHE A 31 -8.42 -10.28 0.66
C PHE A 31 -7.01 -10.40 0.09
N ILE A 32 -6.90 -10.63 -1.22
CA ILE A 32 -5.63 -10.67 -1.96
C ILE A 32 -5.63 -9.50 -2.95
N GLY A 33 -4.67 -8.59 -2.84
CA GLY A 33 -4.60 -7.42 -3.71
C GLY A 33 -3.45 -6.47 -3.37
N TYR A 34 -3.39 -5.36 -4.08
CA TYR A 34 -2.35 -4.36 -3.97
C TYR A 34 -2.68 -3.38 -2.84
N THR A 35 -1.64 -2.92 -2.13
CA THR A 35 -1.77 -2.03 -0.97
C THR A 35 -0.78 -0.88 -1.08
N GLU A 36 -0.98 0.23 -0.35
CA GLU A 36 -0.04 1.36 -0.38
C GLU A 36 1.35 0.95 0.12
N LYS A 37 1.36 0.18 1.23
CA LYS A 37 2.55 -0.37 1.87
C LYS A 37 2.25 -1.74 2.47
N ALA A 38 3.24 -2.42 3.04
CA ALA A 38 3.06 -3.69 3.73
C ALA A 38 4.06 -3.84 4.89
N GLU A 39 3.81 -3.15 6.00
CA GLU A 39 4.83 -2.89 7.04
C GLU A 39 4.30 -3.06 8.47
N GLU A 40 4.96 -3.86 9.30
CA GLU A 40 4.73 -3.94 10.76
C GLU A 40 5.98 -3.49 11.55
N PHE A 41 7.12 -4.13 11.31
CA PHE A 41 8.40 -3.84 11.96
C PHE A 41 9.44 -3.24 11.01
N GLY A 42 9.19 -3.36 9.71
CA GLY A 42 10.06 -2.84 8.68
C GLY A 42 9.36 -2.76 7.32
N PRO A 43 10.02 -2.13 6.35
CA PRO A 43 9.47 -1.98 5.01
C PRO A 43 9.25 -3.32 4.30
N ASP A 44 8.07 -3.49 3.74
CA ASP A 44 7.59 -4.68 3.00
C ASP A 44 7.70 -6.03 3.75
N ASP A 45 7.85 -6.02 5.09
CA ASP A 45 7.93 -7.26 5.88
C ASP A 45 6.63 -8.07 5.87
N LEU A 46 5.49 -7.43 5.55
CA LEU A 46 4.20 -8.10 5.37
C LEU A 46 3.89 -8.49 3.92
N ARG A 47 4.79 -8.23 2.96
CA ARG A 47 4.58 -8.59 1.54
C ARG A 47 4.39 -10.11 1.40
N ASN A 48 3.31 -10.53 0.75
CA ASN A 48 2.93 -11.93 0.58
C ASN A 48 2.82 -12.72 1.91
N VAL A 49 2.69 -12.03 3.05
CA VAL A 49 2.45 -12.63 4.35
C VAL A 49 0.98 -12.46 4.70
N PRO A 50 0.21 -13.56 4.87
CA PRO A 50 -1.18 -13.44 5.29
C PRO A 50 -1.27 -12.91 6.72
N THR A 51 -1.71 -11.67 6.83
CA THR A 51 -1.79 -10.93 8.10
C THR A 51 -3.25 -10.71 8.45
N LYS A 52 -3.59 -11.01 9.70
CA LYS A 52 -4.95 -10.84 10.20
C LYS A 52 -5.14 -9.40 10.65
N VAL A 53 -6.27 -8.81 10.25
CA VAL A 53 -6.71 -7.51 10.72
C VAL A 53 -8.15 -7.62 11.24
N THR A 54 -8.50 -6.77 12.19
CA THR A 54 -9.80 -6.75 12.87
C THR A 54 -10.56 -5.45 12.62
N SER A 55 -9.90 -4.44 12.06
CA SER A 55 -10.51 -3.15 11.76
C SER A 55 -9.82 -2.46 10.58
N LEU A 56 -10.49 -1.49 9.99
CA LEU A 56 -9.90 -0.64 8.95
C LEU A 56 -8.71 0.18 9.49
N LEU A 57 -8.74 0.60 10.76
CA LEU A 57 -7.64 1.36 11.37
C LEU A 57 -6.36 0.50 11.46
N GLU A 58 -6.51 -0.77 11.83
CA GLU A 58 -5.40 -1.72 11.86
C GLU A 58 -4.88 -2.00 10.44
N TYR A 59 -5.79 -2.13 9.46
CA TYR A 59 -5.40 -2.19 8.06
C TYR A 59 -4.58 -0.97 7.64
N GLU A 60 -5.04 0.25 7.92
CA GLU A 60 -4.36 1.48 7.52
C GLU A 60 -2.97 1.62 8.16
N ALA A 61 -2.83 1.18 9.41
CA ALA A 61 -1.54 1.19 10.09
C ALA A 61 -0.50 0.30 9.37
N LEU A 62 -0.91 -0.90 8.93
CA LEU A 62 -0.02 -1.91 8.36
C LEU A 62 0.12 -1.82 6.84
N PHE A 63 -0.97 -1.51 6.13
CA PHE A 63 -1.08 -1.61 4.67
C PHE A 63 -1.34 -0.28 3.97
N GLY A 64 -1.61 0.78 4.74
CA GLY A 64 -1.86 2.14 4.23
C GLY A 64 -3.30 2.36 3.75
N GLY A 65 -3.50 3.46 3.03
CA GLY A 65 -4.80 4.01 2.66
C GLY A 65 -5.25 3.71 1.22
N ALA A 66 -6.19 4.52 0.74
CA ALA A 66 -6.73 4.43 -0.61
C ALA A 66 -5.66 4.68 -1.69
N PRO A 67 -5.76 4.01 -2.85
CA PRO A 67 -4.92 4.35 -3.99
C PRO A 67 -5.17 5.79 -4.47
N PRO A 68 -4.16 6.44 -5.09
CA PRO A 68 -4.36 7.74 -5.71
C PRO A 68 -5.39 7.63 -6.84
N VAL A 69 -6.21 8.67 -6.98
CA VAL A 69 -7.33 8.66 -7.90
C VAL A 69 -6.91 9.30 -9.21
N ASN A 70 -7.07 8.59 -10.32
CA ASN A 70 -6.72 9.13 -11.62
C ASN A 70 -7.88 9.99 -12.15
N VAL A 71 -7.88 11.26 -11.79
CA VAL A 71 -8.77 12.24 -12.43
C VAL A 71 -8.25 12.50 -13.84
N LYS A 72 -9.03 12.20 -14.88
CA LYS A 72 -8.66 12.48 -16.28
C LYS A 72 -8.95 13.92 -16.64
N THR A 73 -10.17 14.36 -16.39
CA THR A 73 -10.62 15.72 -16.70
C THR A 73 -11.57 16.24 -15.64
N VAL A 74 -11.47 17.54 -15.36
CA VAL A 74 -12.41 18.29 -14.53
C VAL A 74 -12.90 19.46 -15.36
N VAL A 75 -14.18 19.48 -15.74
CA VAL A 75 -14.76 20.55 -16.55
C VAL A 75 -15.53 21.50 -15.65
N ILE A 76 -15.19 22.79 -15.70
CA ILE A 76 -15.91 23.86 -15.01
C ILE A 76 -16.66 24.74 -15.99
N ASP A 77 -17.81 25.25 -15.55
CA ASP A 77 -18.61 26.22 -16.32
C ASP A 77 -18.07 27.65 -16.21
N GLU A 78 -18.77 28.61 -16.82
CA GLU A 78 -18.43 30.04 -16.77
C GLU A 78 -18.45 30.62 -15.35
N ASN A 79 -19.16 29.98 -14.42
CA ASN A 79 -19.27 30.37 -13.01
C ASN A 79 -18.29 29.60 -12.11
N ASN A 80 -17.32 28.90 -12.69
CA ASN A 80 -16.34 28.06 -11.99
C ASN A 80 -16.96 26.91 -11.18
N VAL A 81 -18.13 26.43 -11.61
CA VAL A 81 -18.82 25.29 -11.00
C VAL A 81 -18.52 24.03 -11.80
N LEU A 82 -18.25 22.92 -11.10
CA LEU A 82 -18.10 21.59 -11.73
C LEU A 82 -19.30 21.25 -12.61
N SER A 83 -19.04 21.05 -13.90
CA SER A 83 -20.00 20.65 -14.93
C SER A 83 -19.94 19.15 -15.22
N SER A 84 -18.73 18.60 -15.37
CA SER A 84 -18.50 17.17 -15.56
C SER A 84 -17.10 16.78 -15.11
N GLN A 85 -16.90 15.50 -14.84
CA GLN A 85 -15.61 14.92 -14.51
C GLN A 85 -15.46 13.53 -15.09
N GLU A 86 -14.21 13.14 -15.31
CA GLU A 86 -13.83 11.76 -15.61
C GLU A 86 -12.77 11.33 -14.60
N MET A 87 -13.04 10.24 -13.90
CA MET A 87 -12.18 9.70 -12.85
C MET A 87 -12.12 8.19 -12.98
N GLU A 88 -10.92 7.63 -12.80
CA GLU A 88 -10.69 6.19 -12.78
C GLU A 88 -9.98 5.81 -11.48
N SER A 89 -10.39 4.68 -10.89
CA SER A 89 -9.64 4.07 -9.79
C SER A 89 -8.75 2.98 -10.34
N SER A 90 -7.49 2.99 -9.89
CA SER A 90 -6.53 1.97 -10.28
C SER A 90 -6.62 0.71 -9.41
N PHE A 91 -7.09 0.79 -8.17
CA PHE A 91 -7.14 -0.38 -7.29
C PHE A 91 -8.43 -0.33 -6.46
N TYR A 92 -8.93 -1.50 -6.09
CA TYR A 92 -10.23 -1.70 -5.47
C TYR A 92 -10.12 -2.29 -4.06
N MET A 93 -9.01 -2.96 -3.72
CA MET A 93 -8.74 -3.60 -2.41
C MET A 93 -9.18 -2.77 -1.20
N TYR A 94 -8.70 -1.51 -1.10
CA TYR A 94 -8.98 -0.64 0.04
C TYR A 94 -10.47 -0.31 0.17
N ASP A 95 -11.11 0.06 -0.93
CA ASP A 95 -12.54 0.40 -0.92
C ASP A 95 -13.45 -0.83 -0.76
N SER A 96 -13.03 -1.98 -1.28
CA SER A 96 -13.68 -3.27 -1.01
C SER A 96 -13.63 -3.63 0.48
N LEU A 97 -12.52 -3.33 1.18
CA LEU A 97 -12.43 -3.48 2.64
C LEU A 97 -13.31 -2.47 3.38
N ARG A 98 -13.39 -1.22 2.93
CA ARG A 98 -14.33 -0.24 3.48
C ARG A 98 -15.78 -0.73 3.36
N LEU A 99 -16.16 -1.30 2.21
CA LEU A 99 -17.46 -1.92 2.03
C LEU A 99 -17.63 -3.15 2.95
N PHE A 100 -16.62 -4.00 3.07
CA PHE A 100 -16.64 -5.17 3.95
C PHE A 100 -16.99 -4.79 5.40
N PHE A 101 -16.21 -3.88 6.00
CA PHE A 101 -16.45 -3.45 7.38
C PHE A 101 -17.79 -2.70 7.54
N LYS A 102 -18.20 -1.89 6.56
CA LYS A 102 -19.52 -1.21 6.59
C LYS A 102 -20.70 -2.17 6.49
N ASN A 103 -20.51 -3.35 5.91
CA ASN A 103 -21.54 -4.38 5.75
C ASN A 103 -21.46 -5.46 6.83
N GLY A 104 -20.80 -5.17 7.97
CA GLY A 104 -20.75 -6.06 9.13
C GLY A 104 -19.62 -7.10 9.08
N GLY A 105 -18.61 -6.87 8.25
CA GLY A 105 -17.37 -7.62 8.27
C GLY A 105 -16.63 -7.51 9.61
N GLY A 106 -16.17 -8.65 10.13
CA GLY A 106 -15.36 -8.77 11.34
C GLY A 106 -13.87 -8.92 11.01
N LYS A 107 -13.22 -9.94 11.57
CA LYS A 107 -11.82 -10.24 11.25
C LYS A 107 -11.66 -10.72 9.80
N CYS A 108 -10.58 -10.30 9.15
CA CYS A 108 -10.19 -10.77 7.83
C CYS A 108 -8.67 -10.91 7.72
N TYR A 109 -8.23 -11.60 6.69
CA TYR A 109 -6.83 -11.71 6.31
C TYR A 109 -6.55 -10.82 5.12
N ILE A 110 -5.39 -10.17 5.16
CA ILE A 110 -4.85 -9.34 4.10
C ILE A 110 -3.60 -10.02 3.57
N ILE A 111 -3.54 -10.17 2.25
CA ILE A 111 -2.36 -10.60 1.54
C ILE A 111 -2.02 -9.49 0.56
N SER A 112 -1.05 -8.67 0.95
CA SER A 112 -0.51 -7.65 0.06
C SER A 112 0.42 -8.30 -0.97
N ILE A 113 0.07 -8.17 -2.25
CA ILE A 113 0.81 -8.80 -3.36
C ILE A 113 1.63 -7.82 -4.20
N GLY A 114 1.49 -6.52 -3.96
CA GLY A 114 2.23 -5.45 -4.64
C GLY A 114 1.82 -4.08 -4.12
N SER A 115 2.48 -3.03 -4.61
CA SER A 115 2.22 -1.63 -4.30
C SER A 115 1.36 -0.96 -5.37
N TYR A 116 0.85 0.25 -5.11
CA TYR A 116 0.12 1.02 -6.12
C TYR A 116 0.98 1.52 -7.30
N GLU A 117 2.30 1.36 -7.21
CA GLU A 117 3.25 1.70 -8.28
C GLU A 117 3.52 0.50 -9.22
N ASP A 118 3.05 -0.70 -8.86
CA ASP A 118 3.26 -1.91 -9.64
C ASP A 118 2.13 -2.13 -10.67
N ASP A 119 2.48 -2.65 -11.85
CA ASP A 119 1.50 -3.10 -12.84
C ASP A 119 0.90 -4.45 -12.42
N PRO A 120 -0.44 -4.60 -12.36
CA PRO A 120 -1.05 -5.85 -11.94
C PRO A 120 -0.65 -7.06 -12.80
N ALA A 121 -0.08 -8.08 -12.16
CA ALA A 121 0.34 -9.30 -12.84
C ALA A 121 -0.31 -10.54 -12.23
N LYS A 122 -0.68 -11.48 -13.09
CA LYS A 122 -1.24 -12.78 -12.68
C LYS A 122 -0.34 -13.53 -11.69
N ALA A 123 0.98 -13.44 -11.87
CA ALA A 123 1.96 -14.10 -11.00
C ALA A 123 1.88 -13.63 -9.53
N ASP A 124 1.48 -12.38 -9.30
CA ASP A 124 1.38 -11.79 -7.96
C ASP A 124 0.21 -12.42 -7.20
N PHE A 125 -0.94 -12.55 -7.85
CA PHE A 125 -2.11 -13.25 -7.27
C PHE A 125 -1.85 -14.74 -7.03
N GLU A 126 -1.10 -15.39 -7.91
CA GLU A 126 -0.69 -16.79 -7.71
C GLU A 126 0.21 -16.94 -6.47
N THR A 127 1.16 -16.02 -6.30
CA THR A 127 2.01 -15.96 -5.11
C THR A 127 1.19 -15.73 -3.84
N GLY A 128 0.21 -14.83 -3.89
CA GLY A 128 -0.72 -14.57 -2.79
C GLY A 128 -1.58 -15.78 -2.43
N LEU A 129 -2.09 -16.53 -3.42
CA LEU A 129 -2.86 -17.76 -3.21
C LEU A 129 -2.00 -18.87 -2.56
N ASP A 130 -0.75 -19.02 -3.02
CA ASP A 130 0.20 -19.97 -2.44
C ASP A 130 0.61 -19.62 -1.00
N ALA A 131 0.66 -18.33 -0.67
CA ALA A 131 0.84 -17.86 0.69
C ALA A 131 -0.39 -18.18 1.56
N LEU A 132 -1.59 -17.87 1.07
CA LEU A 132 -2.86 -18.12 1.76
C LEU A 132 -3.06 -19.60 2.10
N LYS A 133 -2.69 -20.51 1.19
CA LYS A 133 -2.80 -21.96 1.37
C LYS A 133 -2.08 -22.49 2.62
N LYS A 134 -1.09 -21.75 3.14
CA LYS A 134 -0.32 -22.12 4.35
C LYS A 134 -1.01 -21.68 5.65
N LYS A 135 -2.18 -21.04 5.58
CA LYS A 135 -2.99 -20.63 6.73
C LYS A 135 -4.30 -21.40 6.75
N ASP A 136 -4.75 -21.81 7.92
CA ASP A 136 -5.96 -22.62 8.07
C ASP A 136 -7.21 -21.77 8.38
N GLU A 137 -7.06 -20.63 9.06
CA GLU A 137 -8.21 -19.82 9.54
C GLU A 137 -9.10 -19.21 8.43
N PRO A 138 -8.59 -18.72 7.28
CA PRO A 138 -9.44 -18.15 6.25
C PRO A 138 -10.43 -19.13 5.62
N THR A 139 -11.68 -18.74 5.43
CA THR A 139 -12.73 -19.57 4.83
C THR A 139 -13.35 -18.95 3.57
N ILE A 140 -13.04 -17.69 3.26
CA ILE A 140 -13.46 -17.04 2.02
C ILE A 140 -12.22 -16.49 1.30
N ILE A 141 -12.15 -16.65 -0.02
CA ILE A 141 -11.11 -16.05 -0.87
C ILE A 141 -11.76 -14.99 -1.75
N LEU A 142 -11.19 -13.79 -1.79
CA LEU A 142 -11.54 -12.76 -2.76
C LEU A 142 -10.33 -11.92 -3.18
N PHE A 143 -10.39 -11.36 -4.38
CA PHE A 143 -9.29 -10.61 -5.00
C PHE A 143 -9.86 -9.46 -5.84
N PRO A 144 -10.38 -8.40 -5.21
CA PRO A 144 -11.11 -7.33 -5.91
C PRO A 144 -10.26 -6.64 -6.99
N ASP A 145 -8.93 -6.61 -6.84
CA ASP A 145 -8.02 -6.02 -7.83
C ASP A 145 -7.80 -6.89 -9.07
N ALA A 146 -8.07 -8.20 -9.02
CA ALA A 146 -7.75 -9.10 -10.13
C ALA A 146 -8.57 -8.81 -11.39
N VAL A 147 -9.67 -8.04 -11.28
CA VAL A 147 -10.43 -7.57 -12.44
C VAL A 147 -9.58 -6.74 -13.41
N ARG A 148 -8.43 -6.22 -12.95
CA ARG A 148 -7.44 -5.53 -13.80
C ARG A 148 -6.64 -6.44 -14.72
N LEU A 149 -6.66 -7.75 -14.48
CA LEU A 149 -5.95 -8.72 -15.33
C LEU A 149 -6.66 -8.97 -16.66
N GLU A 150 -7.87 -8.41 -16.85
CA GLU A 150 -8.74 -8.67 -17.99
C GLU A 150 -8.85 -10.18 -18.29
N ASP A 151 -8.28 -10.65 -19.40
CA ASP A 151 -8.31 -12.04 -19.82
C ASP A 151 -7.66 -13.01 -18.81
N ASP A 152 -6.63 -12.57 -18.09
CA ASP A 152 -5.91 -13.39 -17.12
C ASP A 152 -6.67 -13.55 -15.79
N LEU A 153 -7.75 -12.78 -15.56
CA LEU A 153 -8.61 -12.89 -14.36
C LEU A 153 -9.10 -14.32 -14.16
N TYR A 154 -9.56 -14.96 -15.24
CA TYR A 154 -10.24 -16.26 -15.14
C TYR A 154 -9.27 -17.37 -14.72
N ASP A 155 -7.99 -17.28 -15.07
CA ASP A 155 -6.98 -18.24 -14.63
C ASP A 155 -6.73 -18.13 -13.11
N VAL A 156 -6.72 -16.91 -12.57
CA VAL A 156 -6.64 -16.66 -11.13
C VAL A 156 -7.88 -17.22 -10.42
N GLN A 157 -9.07 -16.97 -10.98
CA GLN A 157 -10.33 -17.49 -10.43
C GLN A 157 -10.38 -19.03 -10.43
N GLN A 158 -9.96 -19.67 -11.53
CA GLN A 158 -9.84 -21.13 -11.61
C GLN A 158 -8.87 -21.69 -10.57
N LYS A 159 -7.73 -21.04 -10.33
CA LYS A 159 -6.75 -21.43 -9.31
C LYS A 159 -7.34 -21.31 -7.90
N ALA A 160 -8.07 -20.24 -7.61
CA ALA A 160 -8.77 -20.07 -6.34
C ALA A 160 -9.80 -21.19 -6.11
N LEU A 161 -10.63 -21.49 -7.12
CA LEU A 161 -11.59 -22.61 -7.06
C LEU A 161 -10.90 -23.97 -6.84
N ALA A 162 -9.77 -24.21 -7.51
CA ALA A 162 -8.99 -25.43 -7.33
C ALA A 162 -8.41 -25.54 -5.92
N GLN A 163 -7.97 -24.43 -5.33
CA GLN A 163 -7.50 -24.38 -3.94
C GLN A 163 -8.64 -24.66 -2.95
N CYS A 164 -9.79 -24.02 -3.13
CA CYS A 164 -10.99 -24.28 -2.33
C CYS A 164 -11.41 -25.76 -2.40
N ALA A 165 -11.37 -26.36 -3.58
CA ALA A 165 -11.69 -27.78 -3.76
C ALA A 165 -10.69 -28.73 -3.11
N LYS A 166 -9.40 -28.33 -3.08
CA LYS A 166 -8.33 -29.14 -2.51
C LYS A 166 -8.33 -29.12 -0.98
N LEU A 167 -8.57 -27.96 -0.38
CA LEU A 167 -8.53 -27.81 1.08
C LEU A 167 -9.91 -28.06 1.73
N MET A 168 -11.00 -27.86 0.97
CA MET A 168 -12.40 -28.11 1.38
C MET A 168 -12.90 -27.31 2.58
N ASP A 169 -12.15 -26.29 3.00
CA ASP A 169 -12.42 -25.40 4.13
C ASP A 169 -12.63 -23.94 3.69
N ARG A 170 -12.60 -23.65 2.37
CA ARG A 170 -12.75 -22.30 1.83
C ARG A 170 -13.69 -22.23 0.65
N PHE A 171 -14.22 -21.04 0.41
CA PHE A 171 -15.14 -20.70 -0.66
C PHE A 171 -14.66 -19.44 -1.40
N ALA A 172 -14.73 -19.43 -2.74
CA ALA A 172 -14.31 -18.29 -3.54
C ALA A 172 -15.48 -17.34 -3.84
N VAL A 173 -15.32 -16.05 -3.55
CA VAL A 173 -16.26 -14.99 -3.95
C VAL A 173 -15.63 -14.24 -5.12
N LEU A 174 -16.26 -14.34 -6.29
CA LEU A 174 -15.70 -13.93 -7.57
C LEU A 174 -16.40 -12.69 -8.11
N ASP A 175 -15.63 -11.77 -8.67
CA ASP A 175 -16.13 -10.61 -9.42
C ASP A 175 -16.05 -10.86 -10.93
N LEU A 176 -16.99 -10.30 -11.69
CA LEU A 176 -17.00 -10.33 -13.16
C LEU A 176 -16.39 -9.06 -13.74
N LEU A 177 -15.83 -9.14 -14.95
CA LEU A 177 -15.47 -7.94 -15.70
C LEU A 177 -16.71 -7.22 -16.21
N GLU A 178 -16.72 -5.89 -16.14
CA GLU A 178 -17.76 -5.05 -16.78
C GLU A 178 -17.20 -4.13 -17.86
N SER A 179 -15.88 -3.95 -17.89
CA SER A 179 -15.16 -3.15 -18.88
C SER A 179 -13.80 -3.77 -19.15
N LYS A 180 -13.23 -3.45 -20.31
CA LYS A 180 -11.83 -3.72 -20.66
C LYS A 180 -11.22 -2.45 -21.24
N GLU A 181 -10.00 -2.14 -20.85
CA GLU A 181 -9.20 -1.11 -21.50
C GLU A 181 -8.92 -1.50 -22.95
N SER A 182 -8.73 -2.81 -23.21
CA SER A 182 -8.47 -3.37 -24.54
C SER A 182 -9.68 -3.39 -25.49
N ASP A 183 -10.91 -3.32 -24.97
CA ASP A 183 -12.15 -3.29 -25.76
C ASP A 183 -13.16 -2.29 -25.16
N ALA A 184 -13.20 -1.08 -25.71
CA ALA A 184 -14.15 -0.03 -25.33
C ALA A 184 -15.63 -0.40 -25.57
N LYS A 185 -15.92 -1.49 -26.30
CA LYS A 185 -17.27 -2.04 -26.48
C LYS A 185 -17.54 -3.20 -25.53
N PHE A 186 -16.61 -3.53 -24.64
CA PHE A 186 -16.83 -4.49 -23.58
C PHE A 186 -17.81 -3.88 -22.57
N GLY A 187 -18.82 -4.66 -22.21
CA GLY A 187 -19.87 -4.24 -21.29
C GLY A 187 -20.31 -5.40 -20.43
N TRP A 188 -21.20 -5.12 -19.49
CA TRP A 188 -21.69 -6.08 -18.50
C TRP A 188 -22.16 -7.42 -19.09
N GLU A 189 -22.98 -7.41 -20.14
CA GLU A 189 -23.48 -8.64 -20.80
C GLU A 189 -22.33 -9.52 -21.34
N LYS A 190 -21.36 -8.91 -22.02
CA LYS A 190 -20.15 -9.61 -22.51
C LYS A 190 -19.31 -10.16 -21.36
N GLY A 191 -19.28 -9.45 -20.23
CA GLY A 191 -18.66 -9.90 -18.98
C GLY A 191 -19.18 -11.25 -18.51
N ILE A 192 -20.51 -11.41 -18.52
CA ILE A 192 -21.21 -12.65 -18.16
C ILE A 192 -20.88 -13.76 -19.15
N GLU A 193 -21.00 -13.49 -20.44
CA GLU A 193 -20.70 -14.47 -21.50
C GLU A 193 -19.25 -14.95 -21.40
N GLU A 194 -18.31 -14.03 -21.24
CA GLU A 194 -16.90 -14.34 -21.17
C GLU A 194 -16.55 -15.13 -19.91
N PHE A 195 -17.09 -14.75 -18.75
CA PHE A 195 -16.95 -15.54 -17.51
C PHE A 195 -17.44 -16.97 -17.70
N ARG A 196 -18.64 -17.17 -18.24
CA ARG A 196 -19.20 -18.53 -18.47
C ARG A 196 -18.36 -19.37 -19.43
N ASN A 197 -17.76 -18.73 -20.42
CA ASN A 197 -16.91 -19.39 -21.40
C ASN A 197 -15.53 -19.74 -20.82
N LYS A 198 -14.93 -18.83 -20.05
CA LYS A 198 -13.54 -18.94 -19.59
C LYS A 198 -13.36 -19.53 -18.19
N ILE A 199 -14.35 -19.49 -17.28
CA ILE A 199 -14.19 -20.04 -15.92
C ILE A 199 -14.04 -21.58 -15.88
N GLY A 200 -14.44 -22.26 -16.96
CA GLY A 200 -14.37 -23.72 -17.07
C GLY A 200 -15.55 -24.43 -16.40
N ILE A 201 -15.36 -25.72 -16.05
CA ILE A 201 -16.40 -26.59 -15.44
C ILE A 201 -15.94 -27.27 -14.14
N ASN A 202 -14.70 -27.04 -13.74
CA ASN A 202 -14.10 -27.71 -12.60
C ASN A 202 -14.37 -26.93 -11.32
N ASN A 203 -14.67 -27.63 -10.23
CA ASN A 203 -14.74 -27.06 -8.87
C ASN A 203 -15.76 -25.93 -8.66
N LEU A 204 -16.74 -25.75 -9.56
CA LEU A 204 -17.70 -24.64 -9.54
C LEU A 204 -18.48 -24.54 -8.22
N LYS A 205 -18.78 -25.68 -7.57
CA LYS A 205 -19.47 -25.72 -6.27
C LYS A 205 -18.73 -25.04 -5.11
N TYR A 206 -17.46 -24.66 -5.30
CA TYR A 206 -16.62 -24.02 -4.29
C TYR A 206 -16.51 -22.51 -4.46
N GLY A 207 -17.33 -21.89 -5.32
CA GLY A 207 -17.40 -20.44 -5.39
C GLY A 207 -18.76 -19.91 -5.86
N ALA A 208 -18.92 -18.60 -5.73
CA ALA A 208 -20.06 -17.85 -6.25
C ALA A 208 -19.55 -16.56 -6.90
N ALA A 209 -20.16 -16.18 -8.01
CA ALA A 209 -19.80 -14.99 -8.76
C ALA A 209 -20.90 -13.93 -8.64
N TYR A 210 -20.51 -12.66 -8.52
CA TYR A 210 -21.40 -11.54 -8.29
C TYR A 210 -21.25 -10.45 -9.35
N THR A 211 -22.39 -9.98 -9.85
CA THR A 211 -22.54 -8.92 -10.85
C THR A 211 -23.99 -8.40 -10.79
N PRO A 212 -24.30 -7.14 -11.16
CA PRO A 212 -23.39 -6.06 -11.56
C PRO A 212 -22.51 -5.50 -10.43
N TRP A 213 -21.53 -4.66 -10.76
CA TRP A 213 -20.71 -3.89 -9.84
C TRP A 213 -21.56 -2.88 -9.06
N LEU A 214 -21.01 -2.41 -7.94
CA LEU A 214 -21.68 -1.54 -7.00
C LEU A 214 -21.34 -0.08 -7.30
N LYS A 215 -22.34 0.79 -7.42
CA LYS A 215 -22.17 2.23 -7.36
C LYS A 215 -22.01 2.64 -5.90
N SER A 216 -20.76 2.77 -5.49
CA SER A 216 -20.36 3.08 -4.12
C SER A 216 -20.58 4.55 -3.78
N SER A 217 -21.14 4.81 -2.60
CA SER A 217 -21.22 6.16 -2.01
C SER A 217 -20.12 6.41 -0.99
N LEU A 218 -19.08 5.58 -1.01
CA LEU A 218 -17.86 5.82 -0.25
C LEU A 218 -17.19 7.10 -0.76
N GLY A 219 -16.89 8.01 0.17
CA GLY A 219 -16.14 9.22 -0.17
C GLY A 219 -14.79 8.86 -0.77
N ILE A 220 -14.45 9.54 -1.87
CA ILE A 220 -13.19 9.42 -2.60
C ILE A 220 -12.23 10.48 -2.06
N LYS A 221 -10.97 10.09 -1.80
CA LYS A 221 -9.93 11.05 -1.41
C LYS A 221 -9.34 11.67 -2.67
N VAL A 222 -9.64 12.95 -2.91
CA VAL A 222 -9.11 13.72 -4.03
C VAL A 222 -8.14 14.76 -3.48
N ARG A 223 -6.89 14.72 -3.95
CA ARG A 223 -5.82 15.63 -3.61
C ARG A 223 -5.54 16.64 -4.73
N TYR A 224 -4.75 17.65 -4.40
CA TYR A 224 -4.30 18.68 -5.33
C TYR A 224 -3.58 18.07 -6.53
N ARG A 225 -2.72 17.09 -6.27
CA ARG A 225 -2.00 16.35 -7.33
C ARG A 225 -2.93 15.65 -8.30
N ASP A 226 -4.10 15.21 -7.85
CA ASP A 226 -5.07 14.53 -8.70
C ASP A 226 -5.71 15.50 -9.70
N VAL A 227 -5.92 16.76 -9.33
CA VAL A 227 -6.62 17.77 -10.17
C VAL A 227 -5.70 18.79 -10.84
N LYS A 228 -4.44 18.90 -10.39
CA LYS A 228 -3.45 19.84 -10.93
C LYS A 228 -3.30 19.65 -12.45
N GLY A 229 -3.48 20.73 -13.20
CA GLY A 229 -3.36 20.73 -14.67
C GLY A 229 -4.52 20.07 -15.43
N LYS A 230 -5.57 19.60 -14.74
CA LYS A 230 -6.70 18.86 -15.35
C LYS A 230 -8.02 19.63 -15.33
N ILE A 231 -8.03 20.83 -14.75
CA ILE A 231 -9.18 21.72 -14.73
C ILE A 231 -9.30 22.41 -16.08
N THR A 232 -10.45 22.31 -16.72
CA THR A 232 -10.71 22.88 -18.05
C THR A 232 -11.98 23.73 -18.06
N ARG A 233 -11.95 24.81 -18.84
CA ARG A 233 -13.09 25.71 -19.09
C ARG A 233 -13.13 26.07 -20.57
N GLY A 234 -14.25 25.79 -21.23
CA GLY A 234 -14.37 25.99 -22.68
C GLY A 234 -13.33 25.20 -23.49
N GLY A 235 -12.93 24.01 -23.01
CA GLY A 235 -11.93 23.14 -23.64
C GLY A 235 -10.46 23.53 -23.41
N ASN A 236 -10.19 24.63 -22.69
CA ASN A 236 -8.83 25.05 -22.36
C ASN A 236 -8.50 24.73 -20.90
N VAL A 237 -7.28 24.25 -20.64
CA VAL A 237 -6.78 24.07 -19.26
C VAL A 237 -6.70 25.43 -18.57
N VAL A 238 -7.20 25.49 -17.34
CA VAL A 238 -7.16 26.67 -16.48
C VAL A 238 -6.46 26.30 -15.18
N SER A 239 -5.47 27.08 -14.80
CA SER A 239 -4.74 26.92 -13.54
C SER A 239 -5.51 27.55 -12.37
N LEU A 240 -5.29 27.07 -11.15
CA LEU A 240 -6.01 27.57 -9.97
C LEU A 240 -5.69 29.05 -9.68
N ASP A 241 -4.48 29.51 -9.96
CA ASP A 241 -4.09 30.91 -9.79
C ASP A 241 -4.92 31.85 -10.66
N ALA A 242 -5.39 31.38 -11.83
CA ALA A 242 -6.27 32.14 -12.72
C ALA A 242 -7.75 32.14 -12.25
N LEU A 243 -8.07 31.42 -11.16
CA LEU A 243 -9.41 31.32 -10.58
C LEU A 243 -9.56 32.14 -9.29
N THR A 244 -8.55 32.94 -8.94
CA THR A 244 -8.57 33.82 -7.77
C THR A 244 -7.78 35.11 -8.03
N ASP A 245 -8.26 36.23 -7.50
CA ASP A 245 -7.53 37.50 -7.51
C ASP A 245 -6.73 37.74 -6.22
N ASP A 246 -6.91 36.89 -5.21
CA ASP A 246 -6.28 37.01 -3.89
C ASP A 246 -4.79 36.59 -3.94
N ASP A 247 -3.89 37.53 -3.64
CA ASP A 247 -2.45 37.32 -3.69
C ASP A 247 -1.94 36.35 -2.59
N ASP A 248 -2.61 36.29 -1.43
CA ASP A 248 -2.25 35.35 -0.37
C ASP A 248 -2.61 33.92 -0.80
N VAL A 249 -3.74 33.73 -1.49
CA VAL A 249 -4.13 32.44 -2.07
C VAL A 249 -3.14 32.01 -3.16
N LYS A 250 -2.70 32.94 -4.04
CA LYS A 250 -1.67 32.65 -5.05
C LYS A 250 -0.34 32.23 -4.43
N ALA A 251 0.04 32.83 -3.31
CA ALA A 251 1.22 32.42 -2.55
C ALA A 251 1.08 31.00 -1.99
N ILE A 252 -0.10 30.61 -1.48
CA ILE A 252 -0.38 29.23 -1.03
C ILE A 252 -0.28 28.25 -2.19
N ILE A 253 -0.85 28.57 -3.37
CA ILE A 253 -0.74 27.72 -4.58
C ILE A 253 0.73 27.50 -4.94
N THR A 254 1.55 28.56 -4.93
CA THR A 254 2.98 28.47 -5.24
C THR A 254 3.72 27.59 -4.22
N LYS A 255 3.44 27.74 -2.92
CA LYS A 255 4.00 26.89 -1.88
C LYS A 255 3.62 25.42 -2.08
N LEU A 256 2.37 25.15 -2.40
CA LEU A 256 1.89 23.80 -2.67
C LEU A 256 2.53 23.19 -3.94
N ASP A 257 2.67 23.98 -5.00
CA ASP A 257 3.37 23.53 -6.22
C ASP A 257 4.82 23.17 -5.98
N ASN A 258 5.51 23.95 -5.14
CA ASN A 258 6.88 23.65 -4.71
C ASN A 258 6.93 22.37 -3.86
N ALA A 259 6.03 22.24 -2.87
CA ALA A 259 5.97 21.05 -2.02
C ALA A 259 5.71 19.77 -2.83
N VAL A 260 4.79 19.80 -3.80
CA VAL A 260 4.56 18.67 -4.73
C VAL A 260 5.83 18.31 -5.49
N ALA A 261 6.54 19.30 -6.04
CA ALA A 261 7.77 19.07 -6.77
C ALA A 261 8.90 18.51 -5.89
N ASP A 262 8.92 18.89 -4.62
CA ASP A 262 9.89 18.36 -3.65
C ASP A 262 9.58 16.90 -3.29
N VAL A 263 8.30 16.57 -3.06
CA VAL A 263 7.87 15.18 -2.85
C VAL A 263 8.20 14.30 -4.07
N ASP A 264 7.91 14.79 -5.29
CA ASP A 264 8.26 14.09 -6.54
C ASP A 264 9.77 13.81 -6.64
N ARG A 265 10.58 14.83 -6.35
CA ARG A 265 12.04 14.71 -6.37
C ARG A 265 12.54 13.70 -5.33
N ILE A 266 12.11 13.83 -4.08
CA ILE A 266 12.52 12.95 -2.99
C ILE A 266 12.13 11.50 -3.30
N GLY A 267 10.92 11.29 -3.86
CA GLY A 267 10.48 9.97 -4.32
C GLY A 267 11.37 9.41 -5.45
N SER A 268 11.79 10.25 -6.39
CA SER A 268 12.75 9.86 -7.44
C SER A 268 14.13 9.51 -6.89
N ASP A 269 14.65 10.30 -5.95
CA ASP A 269 15.95 10.05 -5.31
C ASP A 269 15.90 8.76 -4.47
N LEU A 270 14.81 8.54 -3.71
CA LEU A 270 14.57 7.30 -2.97
C LEU A 270 14.55 6.09 -3.91
N SER A 271 13.85 6.19 -5.05
CA SER A 271 13.76 5.13 -6.04
C SER A 271 15.12 4.82 -6.68
N ALA A 272 15.90 5.84 -6.98
CA ALA A 272 17.26 5.67 -7.51
C ALA A 272 18.18 4.97 -6.51
N LEU A 273 18.10 5.33 -5.22
CA LEU A 273 18.90 4.73 -4.15
C LEU A 273 18.52 3.27 -3.87
N ARG A 274 17.22 2.95 -3.72
CA ARG A 274 16.77 1.58 -3.41
C ARG A 274 16.87 0.63 -4.60
N GLY A 275 16.87 1.15 -5.82
CA GLY A 275 16.86 0.34 -7.04
C GLY A 275 15.58 -0.49 -7.14
N THR A 276 15.73 -1.81 -7.32
CA THR A 276 14.59 -2.76 -7.41
C THR A 276 14.05 -3.18 -6.04
N GLU A 277 14.69 -2.76 -4.95
CA GLU A 277 14.30 -3.16 -3.61
C GLU A 277 13.16 -2.27 -3.10
N SER A 278 12.36 -2.79 -2.18
CA SER A 278 11.21 -2.09 -1.63
C SER A 278 11.58 -0.82 -0.84
N SER A 279 12.79 -0.75 -0.29
CA SER A 279 13.24 0.36 0.56
C SER A 279 14.76 0.45 0.64
N LEU A 280 15.27 1.56 1.19
CA LEU A 280 16.70 1.70 1.52
C LEU A 280 17.18 0.62 2.49
N LYS A 281 16.35 0.24 3.47
CA LYS A 281 16.68 -0.82 4.44
C LYS A 281 16.71 -2.20 3.80
N ALA A 282 15.80 -2.51 2.89
CA ALA A 282 15.83 -3.75 2.11
C ALA A 282 17.11 -3.79 1.25
N ARG A 283 17.42 -2.69 0.56
CA ARG A 283 18.66 -2.55 -0.22
C ARG A 283 19.92 -2.74 0.60
N TYR A 284 20.00 -2.10 1.77
CA TYR A 284 21.12 -2.30 2.68
C TYR A 284 21.23 -3.74 3.16
N THR A 285 20.09 -4.39 3.44
CA THR A 285 20.06 -5.79 3.91
C THR A 285 20.58 -6.74 2.84
N VAL A 286 20.25 -6.51 1.56
CA VAL A 286 20.83 -7.28 0.43
C VAL A 286 22.35 -7.14 0.39
N LEU A 287 22.89 -5.92 0.52
CA LEU A 287 24.34 -5.70 0.57
C LEU A 287 24.97 -6.35 1.81
N LEU A 288 24.29 -6.28 2.95
CA LEU A 288 24.73 -6.85 4.21
C LEU A 288 24.81 -8.38 4.16
N ASP A 289 23.81 -9.03 3.57
CA ASP A 289 23.78 -10.49 3.39
C ASP A 289 24.86 -10.95 2.41
N GLN A 290 25.09 -10.19 1.33
CA GLN A 290 26.21 -10.42 0.41
C GLN A 290 27.55 -10.36 1.17
N PHE A 291 27.78 -9.30 1.95
CA PHE A 291 28.97 -9.17 2.80
C PHE A 291 29.11 -10.31 3.81
N LYS A 292 28.03 -10.69 4.51
CA LYS A 292 28.06 -11.76 5.52
C LYS A 292 28.38 -13.12 4.90
N SER A 293 27.90 -13.37 3.69
CA SER A 293 28.15 -14.62 2.96
C SER A 293 29.59 -14.75 2.47
N SER A 294 30.23 -13.63 2.10
CA SER A 294 31.62 -13.58 1.62
C SER A 294 32.33 -12.29 2.07
N PRO A 295 32.78 -12.22 3.34
CA PRO A 295 33.38 -11.01 3.90
C PRO A 295 34.64 -10.62 3.14
N SER A 296 34.68 -9.38 2.64
CA SER A 296 35.81 -8.81 1.93
C SER A 296 35.89 -7.30 2.16
N ALA A 297 37.06 -6.71 1.92
CA ALA A 297 37.24 -5.26 1.93
C ALA A 297 36.27 -4.56 0.96
N THR A 298 36.11 -5.09 -0.26
CA THR A 298 35.15 -4.58 -1.24
C THR A 298 33.72 -4.64 -0.74
N GLY A 299 33.26 -5.79 -0.26
CA GLY A 299 31.88 -5.91 0.24
C GLY A 299 31.60 -5.02 1.46
N LEU A 300 32.60 -4.74 2.29
CA LEU A 300 32.47 -3.76 3.37
C LEU A 300 32.41 -2.33 2.82
N LYS A 301 33.26 -1.99 1.84
CA LYS A 301 33.25 -0.71 1.15
C LYS A 301 31.91 -0.41 0.48
N ASP A 302 31.27 -1.42 -0.12
CA ASP A 302 29.93 -1.28 -0.72
C ASP A 302 28.88 -0.81 0.31
N LEU A 303 29.01 -1.22 1.59
CA LEU A 303 28.14 -0.73 2.68
C LEU A 303 28.42 0.74 3.02
N PHE A 304 29.68 1.18 3.00
CA PHE A 304 30.05 2.59 3.20
C PHE A 304 29.52 3.46 2.07
N GLU A 305 29.78 3.07 0.83
CA GLU A 305 29.35 3.78 -0.38
C GLU A 305 27.83 3.95 -0.39
N PHE A 306 27.07 2.91 -0.05
CA PHE A 306 25.61 3.05 0.03
C PHE A 306 25.15 4.09 1.07
N ILE A 307 25.81 4.18 2.23
CA ILE A 307 25.47 5.20 3.24
C ILE A 307 25.86 6.60 2.73
N TYR A 308 27.00 6.73 2.06
CA TYR A 308 27.42 7.99 1.46
C TYR A 308 26.50 8.43 0.32
N ASP A 309 26.03 7.51 -0.53
CA ASP A 309 25.07 7.81 -1.60
C ASP A 309 23.76 8.40 -1.05
N ILE A 310 23.27 7.89 0.09
CA ILE A 310 22.10 8.46 0.76
C ILE A 310 22.42 9.88 1.25
N ALA A 311 23.56 10.08 1.90
CA ALA A 311 23.94 11.38 2.43
C ALA A 311 24.23 12.42 1.32
N ASP A 312 24.74 11.97 0.16
CA ASP A 312 24.95 12.80 -1.04
C ASP A 312 23.63 13.33 -1.57
N LYS A 313 22.58 12.50 -1.59
CA LYS A 313 21.22 12.97 -1.92
C LYS A 313 20.67 13.98 -0.92
N VAL A 314 20.97 13.82 0.37
CA VAL A 314 20.59 14.80 1.39
C VAL A 314 21.34 16.12 1.21
N ASP A 315 22.64 16.08 0.89
CA ASP A 315 23.43 17.27 0.54
C ASP A 315 22.86 17.99 -0.69
N ASP A 316 22.55 17.23 -1.74
CA ASP A 316 21.92 17.74 -2.96
C ASP A 316 20.61 18.48 -2.68
N MET A 317 19.82 18.00 -1.71
CA MET A 317 18.55 18.63 -1.33
C MET A 317 18.74 19.90 -0.49
N ALA A 318 19.84 20.02 0.24
CA ALA A 318 20.15 21.15 1.10
C ALA A 318 20.90 22.29 0.37
N LYS A 319 21.74 21.95 -0.61
CA LYS A 319 22.65 22.90 -1.27
C LYS A 319 21.94 23.89 -2.19
N ASP A 320 22.28 25.17 -2.10
CA ASP A 320 21.56 26.25 -2.80
C ASP A 320 21.43 26.07 -4.32
N SER A 321 22.43 25.44 -4.97
CA SER A 321 22.44 25.22 -6.42
C SER A 321 21.43 24.17 -6.90
N ASN A 322 21.04 23.26 -6.02
CA ASN A 322 20.15 22.15 -6.33
C ASN A 322 19.13 21.93 -5.21
N ALA A 323 18.79 22.92 -4.41
CA ALA A 323 17.98 22.68 -3.22
C ALA A 323 16.55 22.25 -3.56
N VAL A 324 15.87 21.63 -2.59
CA VAL A 324 14.40 21.57 -2.60
C VAL A 324 13.81 22.98 -2.67
N LYS A 325 12.66 23.11 -3.32
CA LYS A 325 12.02 24.40 -3.64
C LYS A 325 11.30 25.00 -2.43
N GLY A 326 10.81 24.16 -1.52
CA GLY A 326 10.17 24.53 -0.28
C GLY A 326 11.19 25.06 0.73
N GLY A 327 11.08 26.35 1.08
CA GLY A 327 12.00 26.97 2.03
C GLY A 327 11.98 26.31 3.41
N GLU A 328 10.78 26.03 3.95
CA GLU A 328 10.62 25.39 5.27
C GLU A 328 11.19 23.96 5.27
N LEU A 329 10.95 23.17 4.22
CA LEU A 329 11.54 21.83 4.07
C LEU A 329 13.07 21.90 3.97
N ARG A 330 13.61 22.86 3.22
CA ARG A 330 15.07 23.03 3.10
C ARG A 330 15.70 23.35 4.45
N ASP A 331 15.06 24.21 5.25
CA ASP A 331 15.53 24.56 6.58
C ASP A 331 15.51 23.33 7.51
N ASP A 332 14.45 22.51 7.46
CA ASP A 332 14.38 21.25 8.21
C ASP A 332 15.50 20.27 7.83
N ILE A 333 15.82 20.15 6.53
CA ILE A 333 16.92 19.30 6.04
C ILE A 333 18.26 19.81 6.58
N LYS A 334 18.48 21.13 6.56
CA LYS A 334 19.70 21.77 7.09
C LYS A 334 19.86 21.55 8.60
N ASP A 335 18.76 21.64 9.34
CA ASP A 335 18.74 21.32 10.78
C ASP A 335 19.07 19.85 11.03
N LEU A 336 18.57 18.95 10.19
CA LEU A 336 18.85 17.52 10.27
C LEU A 336 20.32 17.20 9.99
N ILE A 337 20.92 17.84 8.97
CA ILE A 337 22.35 17.76 8.68
C ILE A 337 23.15 18.26 9.88
N SER A 338 22.81 19.45 10.39
CA SER A 338 23.51 20.09 11.51
C SER A 338 23.46 19.28 12.80
N GLY A 339 22.43 18.46 12.98
CA GLY A 339 22.23 17.55 14.12
C GLY A 339 22.92 16.20 13.96
N SER A 340 22.16 15.11 14.17
CA SER A 340 22.70 13.75 14.29
C SER A 340 23.33 13.21 13.01
N LEU A 341 22.95 13.74 11.84
CA LEU A 341 23.42 13.22 10.56
C LEU A 341 24.91 13.53 10.34
N LYS A 342 25.33 14.78 10.60
CA LYS A 342 26.76 15.15 10.56
C LYS A 342 27.60 14.30 11.51
N ASP A 343 27.15 14.07 12.74
CA ASP A 343 27.90 13.27 13.71
C ASP A 343 28.05 11.81 13.26
N SER A 344 27.00 11.25 12.67
CA SER A 344 26.99 9.89 12.13
C SER A 344 27.96 9.76 10.94
N LEU A 345 27.91 10.70 10.00
CA LEU A 345 28.77 10.71 8.81
C LEU A 345 30.22 11.03 9.16
N LYS A 346 30.47 11.91 10.13
CA LYS A 346 31.82 12.15 10.66
C LYS A 346 32.41 10.87 11.25
N THR A 347 31.60 10.12 12.00
CA THR A 347 32.03 8.81 12.53
C THR A 347 32.31 7.82 11.40
N LEU A 348 31.48 7.80 10.36
CA LEU A 348 31.68 6.94 9.19
C LEU A 348 32.99 7.27 8.44
N VAL A 349 33.26 8.55 8.19
CA VAL A 349 34.50 9.01 7.54
C VAL A 349 35.73 8.62 8.36
N ALA A 350 35.66 8.73 9.70
CA ALA A 350 36.73 8.27 10.57
C ALA A 350 36.99 6.77 10.42
N TYR A 351 35.94 5.95 10.37
CA TYR A 351 36.04 4.51 10.17
C TYR A 351 36.57 4.13 8.78
N ASP A 352 36.14 4.81 7.71
CA ASP A 352 36.64 4.60 6.35
C ASP A 352 38.16 4.87 6.27
N LYS A 353 38.62 5.99 6.85
CA LYS A 353 40.05 6.28 6.98
C LYS A 353 40.79 5.25 7.85
N GLY A 354 40.14 4.76 8.91
CA GLY A 354 40.65 3.69 9.75
C GLY A 354 40.84 2.39 8.98
N ALA A 355 39.89 2.05 8.10
CA ALA A 355 39.97 0.88 7.22
C ALA A 355 41.15 0.98 6.26
N GLU A 356 41.40 2.15 5.67
CA GLU A 356 42.53 2.38 4.75
C GLU A 356 43.88 2.17 5.45
N SER A 357 43.97 2.49 6.74
CA SER A 357 45.18 2.21 7.53
C SER A 357 45.46 0.71 7.71
N ILE A 358 44.45 -0.15 7.54
CA ILE A 358 44.55 -1.61 7.67
C ILE A 358 44.68 -2.28 6.30
N TRP A 359 43.87 -1.85 5.33
CA TRP A 359 43.74 -2.43 3.99
C TRP A 359 44.10 -1.41 2.90
N SER A 360 45.36 -0.95 2.91
CA SER A 360 45.81 0.11 2.01
C SER A 360 45.45 -0.13 0.54
N GLY A 361 44.93 0.90 -0.10
CA GLY A 361 44.47 0.91 -1.50
C GLY A 361 43.08 0.31 -1.69
N SER A 362 42.41 -0.12 -0.60
CA SER A 362 41.09 -0.75 -0.66
C SER A 362 39.98 0.13 -0.07
N PHE A 363 40.32 1.15 0.74
CA PHE A 363 39.35 2.04 1.38
C PHE A 363 39.70 3.51 1.16
N ASN A 364 38.80 4.23 0.51
CA ASN A 364 38.86 5.68 0.35
C ASN A 364 37.50 6.17 -0.19
N ALA A 365 36.40 5.53 0.24
CA ALA A 365 35.09 5.76 -0.35
C ALA A 365 34.66 7.22 -0.18
N TYR A 366 34.92 7.81 0.99
CA TYR A 366 34.61 9.21 1.28
C TYR A 366 35.20 10.21 0.26
N SER A 367 36.32 9.90 -0.38
CA SER A 367 36.96 10.80 -1.36
C SER A 367 36.22 10.92 -2.69
N GLY A 368 35.29 9.99 -2.96
CA GLY A 368 34.40 10.06 -4.12
C GLY A 368 33.27 11.08 -3.95
N TYR A 369 33.07 11.60 -2.74
CA TYR A 369 31.95 12.48 -2.38
C TYR A 369 32.44 13.88 -2.08
N SER A 370 31.66 14.88 -2.50
CA SER A 370 31.94 16.29 -2.24
C SER A 370 30.65 16.97 -1.79
N PHE A 371 30.50 17.10 -0.48
CA PHE A 371 29.30 17.70 0.11
C PHE A 371 29.51 19.20 0.25
N ASP A 372 28.58 19.96 -0.30
CA ASP A 372 28.68 21.41 -0.49
C ASP A 372 27.84 22.20 0.52
N ALA A 373 26.88 21.57 1.21
CA ALA A 373 26.08 22.26 2.22
C ALA A 373 26.93 22.65 3.44
N ASP A 374 26.84 23.93 3.85
CA ASP A 374 27.63 24.51 4.95
C ASP A 374 27.44 23.73 6.27
N GLU A 375 26.26 23.14 6.46
CA GLU A 375 25.87 22.42 7.67
C GLU A 375 26.75 21.19 7.96
N TRP A 376 27.37 20.61 6.93
CA TRP A 376 28.33 19.51 7.06
C TRP A 376 29.65 19.92 7.69
N ASP A 377 29.94 21.21 7.83
CA ASP A 377 31.17 21.74 8.42
C ASP A 377 32.44 21.16 7.77
N GLY A 378 32.39 20.82 6.48
CA GLY A 378 33.55 20.34 5.72
C GLY A 378 34.14 19.00 6.19
N ILE A 379 33.36 18.09 6.80
CA ILE A 379 33.84 16.76 7.26
C ILE A 379 34.38 15.85 6.12
N PHE A 380 34.03 16.13 4.86
CA PHE A 380 34.58 15.45 3.67
C PHE A 380 35.82 16.15 3.10
N ASN A 381 36.09 17.37 3.56
CA ASN A 381 37.10 18.27 3.00
C ASN A 381 38.06 18.76 4.11
N GLY A 382 38.09 20.08 4.36
CA GLY A 382 39.08 20.73 5.22
C GLY A 382 39.01 20.37 6.70
N ASN A 383 37.84 19.93 7.21
CA ASN A 383 37.62 19.58 8.61
C ASN A 383 37.40 18.06 8.79
N SER A 384 37.97 17.27 7.88
CA SER A 384 37.77 15.83 7.88
C SER A 384 38.37 15.15 9.11
N PRO A 385 37.66 14.20 9.75
CA PRO A 385 38.08 13.59 11.02
C PRO A 385 39.34 12.72 10.88
N ASP A 386 40.02 12.49 11.99
CA ASP A 386 41.14 11.55 12.07
C ASP A 386 40.67 10.11 11.87
N ALA A 387 41.59 9.23 11.44
CA ALA A 387 41.31 7.81 11.24
C ALA A 387 40.99 7.11 12.56
N ASP A 388 39.89 6.34 12.59
CA ASP A 388 39.48 5.50 13.71
C ASP A 388 39.41 4.03 13.29
N SER A 389 40.35 3.23 13.77
CA SER A 389 40.43 1.79 13.49
C SER A 389 39.85 0.91 14.61
N THR A 390 39.21 1.49 15.63
CA THR A 390 38.77 0.78 16.85
C THR A 390 37.71 -0.29 16.59
N ILE A 391 36.94 -0.17 15.49
CA ILE A 391 35.91 -1.14 15.12
C ILE A 391 36.47 -2.38 14.41
N TYR A 392 37.74 -2.37 14.00
CA TYR A 392 38.38 -3.46 13.25
C TYR A 392 39.22 -4.35 14.18
N THR A 393 38.54 -5.24 14.90
CA THR A 393 39.14 -6.12 15.91
C THR A 393 39.19 -7.58 15.46
N GLY A 394 40.25 -8.30 15.85
CA GLY A 394 40.40 -9.71 15.51
C GLY A 394 41.81 -10.06 15.08
N THR A 395 42.08 -11.37 15.06
CA THR A 395 43.41 -11.92 14.75
C THR A 395 43.65 -12.13 13.26
N ASP A 396 42.59 -12.23 12.46
CA ASP A 396 42.64 -12.37 11.01
C ASP A 396 41.77 -11.32 10.31
N GLU A 397 41.93 -11.21 8.99
CA GLU A 397 41.24 -10.24 8.14
C GLU A 397 39.72 -10.39 8.19
N THR A 398 39.22 -11.61 8.09
CA THR A 398 37.78 -11.91 8.13
C THR A 398 37.17 -11.48 9.47
N ALA A 399 37.86 -11.73 10.58
CA ALA A 399 37.41 -11.33 11.92
C ALA A 399 37.32 -9.80 12.04
N LYS A 400 38.34 -9.08 11.55
CA LYS A 400 38.36 -7.60 11.54
C LYS A 400 37.20 -7.02 10.73
N LEU A 401 36.97 -7.52 9.52
CA LEU A 401 35.86 -7.09 8.67
C LEU A 401 34.50 -7.31 9.38
N LYS A 402 34.28 -8.51 9.92
CA LYS A 402 33.03 -8.84 10.63
C LYS A 402 32.80 -7.99 11.88
N SER A 403 33.86 -7.63 12.61
CA SER A 403 33.72 -6.83 13.83
C SER A 403 33.23 -5.40 13.61
N ALA A 404 33.44 -4.85 12.40
CA ALA A 404 33.02 -3.51 12.02
C ALA A 404 31.52 -3.43 11.66
N GLU A 405 30.95 -4.51 11.13
CA GLU A 405 29.58 -4.57 10.60
C GLU A 405 28.51 -3.99 11.53
N PRO A 406 28.44 -4.35 12.84
CA PRO A 406 27.39 -3.81 13.71
C PRO A 406 27.43 -2.29 13.83
N LYS A 407 28.62 -1.68 13.83
CA LYS A 407 28.78 -0.22 13.95
C LYS A 407 28.41 0.51 12.66
N ILE A 408 28.70 -0.09 11.51
CA ILE A 408 28.31 0.45 10.21
C ILE A 408 26.79 0.36 10.04
N THR A 409 26.18 -0.77 10.43
CA THR A 409 24.71 -0.93 10.43
C THR A 409 24.02 0.08 11.33
N MET A 410 24.57 0.37 12.52
CA MET A 410 24.03 1.44 13.38
C MET A 410 24.06 2.82 12.71
N ILE A 411 25.14 3.15 11.99
CA ILE A 411 25.23 4.41 11.24
C ILE A 411 24.20 4.43 10.11
N PHE A 412 24.07 3.33 9.36
CA PHE A 412 23.04 3.19 8.33
C PHE A 412 21.64 3.44 8.91
N GLU A 413 21.30 2.84 10.05
CA GLU A 413 19.99 3.05 10.70
C GLU A 413 19.74 4.52 11.04
N GLN A 414 20.75 5.25 11.50
CA GLN A 414 20.66 6.69 11.79
C GLN A 414 20.45 7.53 10.52
N VAL A 415 21.19 7.22 9.45
CA VAL A 415 21.08 7.91 8.16
C VAL A 415 19.75 7.61 7.49
N ASN A 416 19.30 6.35 7.53
CA ASN A 416 18.01 5.94 7.02
C ASN A 416 16.86 6.63 7.77
N ALA A 417 16.92 6.71 9.10
CA ALA A 417 15.93 7.43 9.89
C ALA A 417 15.87 8.93 9.52
N ALA A 418 17.02 9.56 9.29
CA ALA A 418 17.09 10.94 8.82
C ALA A 418 16.43 11.09 7.44
N PHE A 419 16.74 10.21 6.49
CA PHE A 419 16.11 10.25 5.16
C PHE A 419 14.59 10.03 5.23
N THR A 420 14.12 9.10 6.06
CA THR A 420 12.67 8.90 6.31
C THR A 420 12.02 10.16 6.87
N GLN A 421 12.67 10.87 7.80
CA GLN A 421 12.15 12.13 8.33
C GLN A 421 12.02 13.21 7.24
N ILE A 422 12.93 13.24 6.26
CA ILE A 422 12.84 14.16 5.12
C ILE A 422 11.62 13.83 4.25
N VAL A 423 11.41 12.55 3.94
CA VAL A 423 10.23 12.06 3.20
C VAL A 423 8.95 12.48 3.93
N ASP A 424 8.84 12.18 5.23
CA ASP A 424 7.67 12.49 6.04
C ASP A 424 7.42 14.01 6.12
N SER A 425 8.47 14.82 6.24
CA SER A 425 8.36 16.28 6.31
C SER A 425 7.85 16.85 4.99
N ALA A 426 8.39 16.42 3.85
CA ALA A 426 7.92 16.84 2.54
C ALA A 426 6.43 16.54 2.33
N ASP A 427 6.02 15.31 2.69
CA ASP A 427 4.64 14.85 2.67
C ASP A 427 3.71 15.72 3.55
N ASN A 428 4.20 16.10 4.74
CA ASN A 428 3.46 16.94 5.68
C ASN A 428 3.31 18.38 5.19
N TYR A 429 4.34 18.94 4.53
CA TYR A 429 4.24 20.27 3.91
C TYR A 429 3.23 20.27 2.77
N GLU A 430 3.24 19.26 1.89
CA GLU A 430 2.24 19.12 0.82
C GLU A 430 0.81 19.11 1.43
N LYS A 431 0.57 18.25 2.42
CA LYS A 431 -0.73 18.15 3.13
C LYS A 431 -1.13 19.47 3.79
N THR A 432 -0.18 20.16 4.41
CA THR A 432 -0.44 21.42 5.16
C THR A 432 -0.81 22.56 4.22
N TYR A 433 -0.08 22.73 3.13
CA TYR A 433 -0.38 23.75 2.13
C TYR A 433 -1.67 23.42 1.36
N GLU A 434 -1.94 22.14 1.10
CA GLU A 434 -3.21 21.73 0.52
C GLU A 434 -4.39 22.05 1.44
N ASN A 435 -4.31 21.72 2.74
CA ASN A 435 -5.36 22.07 3.70
C ASN A 435 -5.59 23.58 3.80
N SER A 436 -4.50 24.36 3.71
CA SER A 436 -4.56 25.82 3.65
C SER A 436 -5.27 26.31 2.38
N LEU A 437 -5.00 25.66 1.24
CA LEU A 437 -5.67 25.94 -0.02
C LEU A 437 -7.17 25.58 0.00
N VAL A 438 -7.53 24.42 0.55
CA VAL A 438 -8.95 24.02 0.74
C VAL A 438 -9.69 25.03 1.62
N SER A 439 -9.02 25.61 2.61
CA SER A 439 -9.64 26.55 3.54
C SER A 439 -9.80 27.96 2.95
N SER A 440 -8.93 28.36 2.02
CA SER A 440 -8.85 29.73 1.49
C SER A 440 -9.39 29.87 0.05
N HIS A 441 -9.23 28.87 -0.81
CA HIS A 441 -9.66 28.91 -2.20
C HIS A 441 -11.04 28.29 -2.40
N VAL A 442 -12.07 29.14 -2.53
CA VAL A 442 -13.48 28.73 -2.61
C VAL A 442 -13.77 27.80 -3.80
N VAL A 443 -13.27 28.12 -5.00
CA VAL A 443 -13.46 27.27 -6.19
C VAL A 443 -12.82 25.91 -5.97
N TYR A 444 -11.55 25.87 -5.58
CA TYR A 444 -10.85 24.62 -5.31
C TYR A 444 -11.59 23.76 -4.28
N LYS A 445 -11.99 24.34 -3.14
CA LYS A 445 -12.79 23.68 -2.10
C LYS A 445 -14.06 23.04 -2.66
N ASN A 446 -14.81 23.78 -3.46
CA ASN A 446 -16.06 23.30 -4.05
C ASN A 446 -15.80 22.17 -5.06
N LEU A 447 -14.74 22.26 -5.85
CA LEU A 447 -14.33 21.22 -6.79
C LEU A 447 -13.98 19.93 -6.05
N VAL A 448 -13.04 19.96 -5.11
CA VAL A 448 -12.61 18.75 -4.39
C VAL A 448 -13.75 18.15 -3.56
N THR A 449 -14.64 18.97 -2.98
CA THR A 449 -15.83 18.48 -2.25
C THR A 449 -16.78 17.71 -3.17
N LYS A 450 -17.04 18.24 -4.37
CA LYS A 450 -17.91 17.57 -5.34
C LYS A 450 -17.27 16.30 -5.92
N LEU A 451 -15.99 16.36 -6.24
CA LEU A 451 -15.24 15.21 -6.75
C LEU A 451 -15.20 14.09 -5.71
N ALA A 452 -14.92 14.42 -4.44
CA ALA A 452 -14.92 13.48 -3.33
C ALA A 452 -16.29 12.81 -3.07
N GLY A 453 -17.39 13.48 -3.45
CA GLY A 453 -18.75 12.96 -3.37
C GLY A 453 -19.22 12.17 -4.59
N SER A 454 -18.36 11.98 -5.60
CA SER A 454 -18.72 11.21 -6.79
C SER A 454 -18.89 9.73 -6.45
N LEU A 455 -19.83 9.06 -7.10
CA LEU A 455 -19.99 7.61 -6.94
C LEU A 455 -18.89 6.89 -7.71
N SER A 456 -18.20 5.93 -7.06
CA SER A 456 -17.24 5.04 -7.71
C SER A 456 -17.86 3.68 -8.01
N ALA A 457 -17.48 3.05 -9.11
CA ALA A 457 -17.85 1.67 -9.39
C ALA A 457 -16.86 0.73 -8.67
N LEU A 458 -17.38 -0.20 -7.86
CA LEU A 458 -16.58 -1.14 -7.09
C LEU A 458 -17.01 -2.59 -7.33
N PRO A 459 -16.06 -3.54 -7.41
CA PRO A 459 -16.37 -4.97 -7.44
C PRO A 459 -17.21 -5.42 -6.21
N PRO A 460 -18.25 -6.25 -6.39
CA PRO A 460 -19.15 -6.63 -5.29
C PRO A 460 -18.52 -7.46 -4.17
N SER A 461 -17.46 -8.23 -4.44
CA SER A 461 -16.93 -9.27 -3.55
C SER A 461 -16.69 -8.80 -2.12
N GLY A 462 -16.11 -7.61 -1.92
CA GLY A 462 -15.85 -7.06 -0.59
C GLY A 462 -17.12 -6.82 0.22
N ALA A 463 -18.14 -6.22 -0.39
CA ALA A 463 -19.43 -5.98 0.26
C ALA A 463 -20.14 -7.29 0.60
N ILE A 464 -20.13 -8.25 -0.34
CA ILE A 464 -20.77 -9.55 -0.18
C ILE A 464 -20.07 -10.38 0.90
N ALA A 465 -18.74 -10.38 0.94
CA ALA A 465 -17.98 -11.01 2.03
C ALA A 465 -18.35 -10.41 3.40
N GLY A 466 -18.63 -9.11 3.44
CA GLY A 466 -19.12 -8.43 4.65
C GLY A 466 -20.49 -8.95 5.07
N VAL A 467 -21.42 -9.06 4.12
CA VAL A 467 -22.74 -9.65 4.37
C VAL A 467 -22.64 -11.11 4.81
N TYR A 468 -21.74 -11.89 4.22
CA TYR A 468 -21.50 -13.29 4.60
C TYR A 468 -21.05 -13.36 6.07
N ALA A 469 -20.05 -12.56 6.45
CA ALA A 469 -19.55 -12.48 7.82
C ALA A 469 -20.63 -12.00 8.81
N MET A 470 -21.39 -10.96 8.43
CA MET A 470 -22.48 -10.43 9.26
C MET A 470 -23.58 -11.46 9.48
N VAL A 471 -24.04 -12.14 8.43
CA VAL A 471 -25.11 -13.14 8.52
C VAL A 471 -24.65 -14.35 9.30
N ASP A 472 -23.41 -14.80 9.07
CA ASP A 472 -22.81 -15.89 9.84
C ASP A 472 -22.79 -15.57 11.34
N GLY A 473 -22.20 -14.44 11.73
CA GLY A 473 -22.05 -14.05 13.14
C GLY A 473 -23.33 -13.57 13.84
N SER A 474 -24.43 -13.35 13.13
CA SER A 474 -25.70 -12.87 13.74
C SER A 474 -26.87 -13.86 13.62
N ARG A 475 -26.86 -14.71 12.59
CA ARG A 475 -27.96 -15.62 12.28
C ARG A 475 -27.50 -17.06 12.03
N GLY A 476 -26.19 -17.30 12.01
CA GLY A 476 -25.54 -18.57 11.75
C GLY A 476 -25.46 -18.95 10.26
N VAL A 477 -24.49 -19.81 9.94
CA VAL A 477 -24.18 -20.37 8.60
C VAL A 477 -25.39 -20.90 7.80
N TRP A 478 -26.49 -21.28 8.46
CA TRP A 478 -27.66 -21.87 7.78
C TRP A 478 -28.60 -20.83 7.15
N LYS A 479 -28.35 -19.53 7.35
CA LYS A 479 -29.12 -18.48 6.69
C LYS A 479 -28.40 -17.96 5.46
N ALA A 480 -29.10 -18.07 4.33
CA ALA A 480 -28.64 -17.48 3.09
C ALA A 480 -28.47 -15.96 3.26
N PRO A 481 -27.37 -15.37 2.75
CA PRO A 481 -27.09 -13.94 2.78
C PRO A 481 -27.90 -13.18 1.71
N ALA A 482 -29.21 -13.42 1.68
CA ALA A 482 -30.14 -12.86 0.70
C ALA A 482 -31.08 -11.82 1.35
N ASN A 483 -31.55 -10.87 0.54
CA ASN A 483 -32.43 -9.77 0.98
C ASN A 483 -31.83 -8.93 2.12
N VAL A 484 -30.51 -8.73 2.10
CA VAL A 484 -29.78 -7.85 3.03
C VAL A 484 -29.46 -6.55 2.31
N SER A 485 -29.76 -5.42 2.93
CA SER A 485 -29.41 -4.10 2.40
C SER A 485 -27.91 -3.87 2.50
N LEU A 486 -27.30 -3.36 1.43
CA LEU A 486 -25.89 -2.98 1.42
C LEU A 486 -25.71 -1.54 1.92
N SER A 487 -24.80 -1.36 2.87
CA SER A 487 -24.34 -0.06 3.35
C SER A 487 -23.20 0.46 2.48
N GLY A 488 -23.20 1.78 2.23
CA GLY A 488 -22.17 2.41 1.37
C GLY A 488 -22.37 2.20 -0.13
N VAL A 489 -23.55 1.72 -0.54
CA VAL A 489 -23.91 1.46 -1.94
C VAL A 489 -25.14 2.30 -2.30
N ALA A 490 -25.03 3.10 -3.36
CA ALA A 490 -26.11 3.92 -3.90
C ALA A 490 -26.92 3.20 -5.00
N GLY A 491 -26.38 2.13 -5.59
CA GLY A 491 -27.06 1.33 -6.60
C GLY A 491 -26.11 0.35 -7.29
N LEU A 492 -26.56 -0.21 -8.40
CA LEU A 492 -25.77 -1.08 -9.29
C LEU A 492 -25.27 -0.29 -10.50
N THR A 493 -24.16 -0.70 -11.09
CA THR A 493 -23.65 -0.14 -12.36
C THR A 493 -24.69 -0.30 -13.46
N GLU A 494 -25.23 -1.51 -13.58
CA GLU A 494 -26.34 -1.86 -14.48
C GLU A 494 -27.66 -2.08 -13.73
N THR A 495 -28.76 -1.68 -14.37
CA THR A 495 -30.11 -1.96 -13.85
C THR A 495 -30.57 -3.27 -14.44
N ILE A 496 -30.80 -4.27 -13.58
CA ILE A 496 -31.26 -5.60 -14.01
C ILE A 496 -32.76 -5.75 -13.77
N ASP A 497 -33.46 -6.33 -14.74
CA ASP A 497 -34.84 -6.76 -14.56
C ASP A 497 -34.95 -8.23 -14.12
N SER A 498 -36.19 -8.70 -13.95
CA SER A 498 -36.46 -10.07 -13.47
C SER A 498 -36.11 -11.16 -14.48
N ASP A 499 -36.18 -10.87 -15.78
CA ASP A 499 -35.87 -11.82 -16.83
C ASP A 499 -34.34 -11.98 -16.95
N GLU A 500 -33.60 -10.87 -16.91
CA GLU A 500 -32.13 -10.88 -16.87
C GLU A 500 -31.60 -11.58 -15.62
N GLN A 501 -32.19 -11.31 -14.44
CA GLN A 501 -31.77 -11.94 -13.19
C GLN A 501 -31.96 -13.47 -13.20
N LYS A 502 -33.00 -13.96 -13.86
CA LYS A 502 -33.28 -15.39 -13.96
C LYS A 502 -32.15 -16.11 -14.70
N ASP A 503 -31.69 -15.52 -15.79
CA ASP A 503 -30.68 -16.12 -16.64
C ASP A 503 -29.28 -16.07 -16.02
N LEU A 504 -29.05 -15.30 -14.95
CA LEU A 504 -27.80 -15.29 -14.18
C LEU A 504 -27.56 -16.59 -13.39
N ASN A 505 -28.61 -17.18 -12.81
CA ASN A 505 -28.51 -18.31 -11.87
C ASN A 505 -28.72 -19.70 -12.50
N VAL A 506 -29.31 -19.78 -13.70
CA VAL A 506 -29.63 -21.06 -14.35
C VAL A 506 -29.33 -20.99 -15.84
N ASP A 507 -28.24 -21.63 -16.28
CA ASP A 507 -28.00 -21.88 -17.70
C ASP A 507 -28.69 -23.19 -18.13
N THR A 508 -29.87 -23.07 -18.73
CA THR A 508 -30.65 -24.21 -19.24
C THR A 508 -30.00 -24.91 -20.44
N THR A 509 -28.94 -24.35 -21.02
CA THR A 509 -28.31 -24.82 -22.26
C THR A 509 -26.95 -25.49 -22.02
N ALA A 510 -26.12 -24.95 -21.10
CA ALA A 510 -24.76 -25.45 -20.86
C ALA A 510 -24.58 -26.26 -19.56
N GLY A 511 -25.54 -26.24 -18.63
CA GLY A 511 -25.47 -26.99 -17.37
C GLY A 511 -24.35 -26.54 -16.41
N LYS A 512 -23.77 -25.36 -16.64
CA LYS A 512 -22.83 -24.70 -15.73
C LYS A 512 -23.67 -23.85 -14.77
N SER A 513 -23.82 -24.31 -13.55
CA SER A 513 -24.46 -23.57 -12.45
C SER A 513 -23.68 -23.81 -11.17
#